data_AF-A0A527FMP2-F1
#
_entry.id   AF-A0A527FMP2-F1
#
_cell.length_a   1.000
_cell.length_b   1.000
_cell.length_c   1.000
_cell.angle_alpha   90.00
_cell.angle_beta   90.00
_cell.angle_gamma   90.00
#
_symmetry.space_group_name_H-M   'P 1'
#
loop_
_entity.id
_entity.type
_entity.pdbx_description
1 polymer ?
#
loop_
_entity_poly.entity_id
_entity_poly.type
_entity_poly.pdbx_seq_one_letter_code
_entity_poly.pdbx_strand_id
1 'polypeptide(L)' 'REDVGRHNALDKLAGALAKAGIDGASGAVVVTSRVSVEMVQKTASIGSAFIIAVSAPTALAIRTAQEAGMTLVA' A
#
# COMPACT_ATOMS: atom_id res chain seq x y z
N ARG A 1 10.07 2.54 4.27
CA ARG A 1 10.72 1.67 5.30
C ARG A 1 10.98 0.31 4.68
N GLU A 2 11.98 -0.42 5.17
CA GLU A 2 12.50 -1.60 4.48
C GLU A 2 12.36 -2.87 5.33
N ASP A 3 12.22 -3.99 4.63
CA ASP A 3 12.23 -5.34 5.16
C ASP A 3 12.50 -6.35 4.03
N VAL A 4 12.93 -7.56 4.38
CA VAL A 4 13.06 -8.68 3.42
C VAL A 4 11.68 -9.05 2.87
N GLY A 5 10.63 -8.96 3.69
CA GLY A 5 9.25 -9.20 3.32
C GLY A 5 8.49 -7.91 2.99
N ARG A 6 7.93 -7.82 1.78
CA ARG A 6 7.12 -6.65 1.35
C ARG A 6 5.96 -6.30 2.30
N HIS A 7 5.30 -7.30 2.88
CA HIS A 7 4.20 -7.08 3.81
C HIS A 7 4.69 -6.45 5.11
N ASN A 8 5.81 -6.94 5.65
CA ASN A 8 6.44 -6.37 6.83
C ASN A 8 6.94 -4.94 6.58
N ALA A 9 7.47 -4.65 5.39
CA ALA A 9 7.89 -3.30 5.03
C ALA A 9 6.71 -2.31 5.06
N LEU A 10 5.54 -2.73 4.56
CA LEU A 10 4.30 -1.94 4.62
C LEU A 10 3.77 -1.81 6.06
N ASP A 11 3.79 -2.87 6.86
CA ASP A 11 3.37 -2.82 8.26
C ASP A 11 4.26 -1.89 9.09
N LYS A 12 5.58 -1.93 8.86
CA LYS A 12 6.54 -1.00 9.47
C LYS A 12 6.26 0.45 9.09
N LEU A 13 5.81 0.71 7.87
CA LEU A 13 5.38 2.04 7.42
C LEU A 13 4.09 2.46 8.14
N ALA A 14 3.08 1.60 8.19
CA ALA A 14 1.83 1.88 8.90
C ALA A 14 2.07 2.26 10.37
N GLY A 15 2.88 1.47 11.08
CA GLY A 15 3.27 1.77 12.46
C GLY A 15 4.10 3.06 12.59
N ALA A 16 4.88 3.43 11.57
CA ALA A 16 5.61 4.70 11.54
C ALA A 16 4.67 5.91 11.49
N LEU A 17 3.69 5.85 10.58
CA LEU A 17 2.70 6.90 10.37
C LEU A 17 1.85 7.09 11.63
N ALA A 18 1.35 5.99 12.21
CA ALA A 18 0.60 6.01 13.46
C ALA A 18 1.41 6.63 14.61
N LYS A 19 2.68 6.24 14.77
CA LYS A 19 3.56 6.81 15.82
C LYS A 19 3.85 8.30 15.60
N ALA A 20 3.92 8.74 14.34
CA ALA A 20 4.20 10.13 13.98
C ALA A 20 2.93 11.01 13.93
N GLY A 21 1.74 10.43 14.08
CA GLY A 21 0.47 11.16 13.89
C GLY A 21 0.27 11.66 12.47
N ILE A 22 0.87 10.99 11.47
CA ILE A 22 0.74 11.36 10.07
C ILE A 22 -0.44 10.61 9.48
N ASP A 23 -1.39 11.35 8.92
CA ASP A 23 -2.52 10.78 8.20
C ASP A 23 -2.07 10.17 6.86
N GLY A 24 -2.39 8.90 6.64
CA GLY A 24 -2.08 8.20 5.38
C GLY A 24 -2.79 8.80 4.16
N ALA A 25 -3.90 9.52 4.35
CA ALA A 25 -4.60 10.23 3.29
C ALA A 25 -3.81 11.45 2.77
N SER A 26 -2.81 11.93 3.52
CA SER A 26 -1.97 13.08 3.12
C SER A 26 -0.91 12.74 2.06
N GLY A 27 -0.82 11.49 1.61
CA GLY A 27 0.18 11.05 0.64
C GLY A 27 -0.14 9.72 -0.06
N ALA A 28 0.91 9.08 -0.56
CA ALA A 28 0.84 7.84 -1.32
C ALA A 28 1.76 6.77 -0.71
N VAL A 29 1.36 5.50 -0.81
CA VAL A 29 2.21 4.35 -0.47
C VAL A 29 3.01 3.95 -1.71
N VAL A 30 4.33 3.97 -1.61
CA VAL A 30 5.25 3.56 -2.68
C VAL A 30 5.97 2.27 -2.28
N VAL A 31 5.91 1.25 -3.14
CA VAL A 31 6.52 -0.06 -2.90
C VAL A 31 7.42 -0.49 -4.06
N THR A 32 8.53 -1.14 -3.75
CA THR A 32 9.47 -1.68 -4.74
C THR A 32 9.12 -3.10 -5.18
N SER A 33 8.07 -3.69 -4.61
CA SER A 33 7.62 -5.06 -4.89
C SER A 33 6.41 -5.09 -5.83
N ARG A 34 6.01 -6.31 -6.22
CA ARG A 34 4.67 -6.56 -6.77
C ARG A 34 3.57 -6.21 -5.77
N VAL A 35 2.36 -5.97 -6.27
CA VAL A 35 1.17 -5.71 -5.46
C VAL A 35 0.27 -6.95 -5.40
N SER A 36 0.03 -7.46 -4.20
CA SER A 36 -0.99 -8.47 -3.89
C SER A 36 -2.25 -7.82 -3.32
N VAL A 37 -3.33 -8.58 -3.22
CA VAL A 37 -4.58 -8.16 -2.57
C VAL A 37 -4.33 -7.63 -1.16
N GLU A 38 -3.54 -8.35 -0.36
CA GLU A 38 -3.20 -7.92 1.00
C GLU A 38 -2.47 -6.57 1.05
N MET A 39 -1.62 -6.27 0.05
CA MET A 39 -0.93 -4.97 -0.01
C MET A 39 -1.93 -3.83 -0.26
N VAL A 40 -2.93 -4.06 -1.11
CA VAL A 40 -4.02 -3.11 -1.34
C VAL A 40 -4.85 -2.93 -0.06
N GLN A 41 -5.28 -4.02 0.58
CA GLN A 41 -6.08 -3.95 1.81
C GLN A 41 -5.36 -3.23 2.96
N LYS A 42 -4.06 -3.49 3.14
CA LYS A 42 -3.23 -2.79 4.11
C LYS A 42 -3.08 -1.31 3.77
N THR A 43 -2.90 -0.97 2.50
CA THR A 43 -2.84 0.43 2.05
C THR A 43 -4.16 1.16 2.30
N ALA A 44 -5.29 0.49 2.09
CA ALA A 44 -6.62 1.03 2.39
C ALA A 44 -6.79 1.25 3.89
N SER A 45 -6.29 0.32 4.71
CA SER A 45 -6.31 0.43 6.17
C SER A 45 -5.40 1.54 6.71
N ILE A 46 -4.34 1.90 5.99
CA ILE A 46 -3.52 3.10 6.25
C ILE A 46 -4.31 4.39 5.93
N GLY A 47 -5.40 4.29 5.16
CA GLY A 47 -6.18 5.44 4.70
C GLY A 47 -5.61 6.12 3.45
N SER A 48 -4.61 5.52 2.80
CA SER A 48 -4.02 6.10 1.59
C SER A 48 -4.87 5.76 0.36
N ALA A 49 -5.12 6.78 -0.46
CA ALA A 49 -5.85 6.65 -1.72
C ALA A 49 -4.99 6.11 -2.88
N PHE A 50 -3.67 6.01 -2.69
CA PHE A 50 -2.72 5.66 -3.75
C PHE A 50 -1.74 4.57 -3.30
N ILE A 51 -1.62 3.52 -4.12
CA ILE A 51 -0.52 2.55 -4.06
C ILE A 51 0.25 2.58 -5.38
N ILE A 52 1.54 2.91 -5.30
CA ILE A 52 2.44 3.00 -6.45
C ILE A 52 3.47 1.88 -6.32
N ALA A 53 3.58 1.04 -7.34
CA ALA A 53 4.50 -0.08 -7.36
C ALA A 53 5.47 0.02 -8.54
N VAL A 54 6.70 -0.43 -8.32
CA VAL A 54 7.70 -0.57 -9.40
C VAL A 54 7.47 -1.82 -10.24
N SER A 55 6.68 -2.78 -9.74
CA SER A 55 6.49 -4.10 -10.36
C SER A 55 5.01 -4.47 -10.48
N ALA A 56 4.72 -5.44 -11.34
CA ALA A 56 3.37 -5.78 -11.75
C ALA A 56 2.43 -6.17 -10.58
N PRO A 57 1.17 -5.71 -10.59
CA PRO A 57 0.13 -6.17 -9.69
C PRO A 57 -0.45 -7.50 -10.18
N THR A 58 -1.15 -8.23 -9.31
CA THR A 58 -2.03 -9.33 -9.77
C THR A 58 -3.36 -8.79 -10.27
N ALA A 59 -4.03 -9.50 -11.17
CA ALA A 59 -5.37 -9.11 -11.64
C ALA A 59 -6.37 -8.96 -10.50
N LEU A 60 -6.25 -9.79 -9.45
CA LEU A 60 -7.10 -9.69 -8.27
C LEU A 60 -6.77 -8.42 -7.46
N ALA A 61 -5.49 -8.04 -7.32
CA ALA A 61 -5.11 -6.80 -6.66
C ALA A 61 -5.65 -5.56 -7.37
N ILE A 62 -5.65 -5.55 -8.71
CA ILE A 62 -6.27 -4.46 -9.51
C ILE A 62 -7.76 -4.33 -9.17
N ARG A 63 -8.50 -5.45 -9.20
CA ARG A 63 -9.93 -5.43 -8.86
C ARG A 63 -10.18 -4.97 -7.43
N THR A 64 -9.41 -5.47 -6.46
CA THR A 64 -9.51 -5.03 -5.07
C THR A 64 -9.25 -3.54 -4.91
N ALA A 65 -8.29 -2.97 -5.66
CA ALA A 65 -8.02 -1.53 -5.62
C ALA A 65 -9.21 -0.74 -6.18
N GLN A 66 -9.80 -1.19 -7.30
CA GLN A 66 -11.00 -0.58 -7.89
C GLN A 66 -12.20 -0.62 -6.94
N GLU A 67 -12.47 -1.78 -6.31
CA GLU A 67 -13.55 -1.94 -5.33
C GLU A 67 -13.34 -1.07 -4.08
N ALA A 68 -12.08 -0.86 -3.69
CA ALA A 68 -11.71 0.02 -2.59
C ALA A 68 -11.68 1.51 -2.95
N GLY A 69 -11.95 1.89 -4.21
CA GLY A 69 -11.81 3.27 -4.67
C GLY A 69 -10.38 3.81 -4.64
N MET A 70 -9.39 2.91 -4.65
CA MET A 70 -7.96 3.23 -4.55
C MET A 70 -7.31 3.26 -5.93
N THR A 71 -6.46 4.26 -6.16
CA THR A 71 -5.65 4.33 -7.36
C THR A 71 -4.42 3.44 -7.21
N LEU A 72 -4.28 2.46 -8.11
CA LEU A 72 -3.09 1.62 -8.24
C LEU A 72 -2.29 2.04 -9.47
N VAL A 73 -0.99 2.31 -9.29
CA VAL A 73 -0.04 2.64 -10.36
C VAL A 73 1.06 1.57 -10.38
N ALA A 74 1.39 1.02 -11.54
CA ALA A 74 2.44 0.01 -11.70
C ALA A 74 3.02 -0.02 -13.12
#